data_AF-A0A7X9CRC2-F1
#
_entry.id   AF-A0A7X9CRC2-F1
#
_cell.length_a   1.000
_cell.length_b   1.000
_cell.length_c   1.000
_cell.angle_alpha   90.00
_cell.angle_beta   90.00
_cell.angle_gamma   90.00
#
_symmetry.space_group_name_H-M   'P 1'
#
loop_
_entity.id
_entity.type
_entity.pdbx_description
1 polymer ?
#
loop_
_entity_poly.entity_id
_entity_poly.type
_entity_poly.pdbx_seq_one_letter_code
_entity_poly.pdbx_strand_id
1 'polypeptide(L)'
;MCKDMYKISIPNKPENIALVRLTASFIASKMNFDIEEIEDIRVAVSEACNIQMGNTENLDINFIREEKEFIIKVKTVNLDMKNVNEFAVMIIETLMDKVEFTEDEIIINKIFKED
;
A
#
# COMPACT_ATOMS: atom_id res chain seq x y z
N MET A 1 -12.41 14.02 -13.26
CA MET A 1 -12.71 14.27 -11.83
C MET A 1 -13.57 13.14 -11.27
N CYS A 2 -12.95 12.09 -10.76
CA CYS A 2 -13.54 11.23 -9.73
C CYS A 2 -12.38 10.79 -8.84
N LYS A 3 -12.24 11.44 -7.68
CA LYS A 3 -11.25 11.08 -6.67
C LYS A 3 -11.99 10.30 -5.60
N ASP A 4 -11.83 8.98 -5.63
CA ASP A 4 -12.38 8.12 -4.60
C ASP A 4 -11.29 7.85 -3.56
N MET A 5 -11.62 8.01 -2.28
CA MET A 5 -10.71 7.73 -1.19
C MET A 5 -11.36 6.78 -0.20
N TYR A 6 -10.72 5.65 0.02
CA TYR A 6 -11.08 4.68 1.04
C TYR A 6 -10.07 4.76 2.17
N LYS A 7 -10.54 4.77 3.41
CA LYS A 7 -9.69 4.81 4.60
C LYS A 7 -9.99 3.60 5.46
N ILE A 8 -8.94 2.94 5.91
CA ILE A 8 -9.04 1.88 6.92
C ILE A 8 -8.15 2.24 8.10
N SER A 9 -8.64 1.95 9.30
CA SER A 9 -7.88 1.97 10.54
C SER A 9 -8.24 0.70 11.28
N ILE A 10 -7.27 -0.18 11.45
CA ILE A 10 -7.48 -1.51 12.04
C ILE A 10 -6.36 -1.82 13.03
N PRO A 11 -6.59 -2.65 14.06
CA PRO A 11 -5.53 -3.03 14.99
C PRO A 11 -4.34 -3.62 14.26
N ASN A 12 -3.13 -3.19 14.63
CA ASN A 12 -1.88 -3.67 14.04
C ASN A 12 -1.57 -5.09 14.53
N LYS A 13 -2.19 -6.06 13.86
CA LYS A 13 -2.04 -7.48 14.16
C LYS A 13 -1.84 -8.26 12.87
N PRO A 14 -0.99 -9.31 12.85
CA PRO A 14 -0.73 -10.10 11.64
C PRO A 14 -1.99 -10.63 10.95
N GLU A 15 -3.00 -11.06 11.72
CA GLU A 15 -4.28 -11.55 11.18
C GLU A 15 -5.07 -10.48 10.39
N ASN A 16 -4.87 -9.21 10.72
CA ASN A 16 -5.58 -8.09 10.09
C ASN A 16 -4.96 -7.66 8.76
N ILE A 17 -3.72 -8.06 8.45
CA ILE A 17 -3.11 -7.80 7.13
C ILE A 17 -3.92 -8.49 6.03
N ALA A 18 -4.55 -9.64 6.31
CA ALA A 18 -5.44 -10.30 5.35
C ALA A 18 -6.62 -9.40 4.95
N LEU A 19 -7.18 -8.63 5.88
CA LEU A 19 -8.25 -7.67 5.61
C LEU A 19 -7.77 -6.50 4.75
N VAL A 20 -6.56 -6.00 5.02
CA VAL A 20 -5.92 -4.97 4.19
C VAL A 20 -5.75 -5.46 2.75
N ARG A 21 -5.20 -6.67 2.58
CA ARG A 21 -5.03 -7.30 1.25
C ARG A 21 -6.36 -7.42 0.51
N LEU A 22 -7.40 -7.92 1.17
CA LEU A 22 -8.72 -8.06 0.58
C LEU A 22 -9.31 -6.71 0.15
N THR A 23 -9.09 -5.68 0.97
CA THR A 23 -9.53 -4.31 0.67
C THR A 23 -8.78 -3.76 -0.53
N ALA A 24 -7.45 -3.88 -0.57
CA ALA A 24 -6.62 -3.46 -1.69
C ALA A 24 -7.04 -4.17 -2.99
N SER A 25 -7.20 -5.50 -2.95
CA SER A 25 -7.63 -6.29 -4.10
C SER A 25 -9.04 -5.91 -4.56
N PHE A 26 -9.98 -5.70 -3.65
CA PHE A 26 -11.33 -5.26 -4.00
C PHE A 26 -11.30 -3.91 -4.72
N ILE A 27 -10.61 -2.92 -4.15
CA ILE A 27 -10.54 -1.57 -4.73
C ILE A 27 -9.83 -1.60 -6.08
N ALA A 28 -8.68 -2.27 -6.18
CA ALA A 28 -7.92 -2.42 -7.43
C ALA A 28 -8.73 -3.14 -8.52
N SER A 29 -9.55 -4.14 -8.16
CA SER A 29 -10.44 -4.84 -9.12
C SER A 29 -11.57 -3.98 -9.69
N LYS A 30 -11.82 -2.80 -9.10
CA LYS A 30 -12.75 -1.79 -9.62
C LYS A 30 -12.05 -0.74 -10.49
N MET A 31 -10.78 -0.96 -10.80
CA MET A 31 -9.95 -0.15 -11.68
C MET A 31 -9.49 -0.97 -12.90
N ASN A 32 -8.76 -0.35 -13.82
CA ASN A 32 -8.27 -0.97 -15.05
C ASN A 32 -6.97 -1.78 -14.83
N PHE A 33 -6.86 -2.51 -13.73
CA PHE A 33 -5.70 -3.39 -13.47
C PHE A 33 -6.01 -4.82 -13.87
N ASP A 34 -5.03 -5.50 -14.46
CA ASP A 34 -5.10 -6.94 -14.69
C ASP A 34 -4.86 -7.75 -13.39
N ILE A 35 -5.02 -9.07 -13.47
CA ILE A 35 -4.90 -9.96 -12.30
C ILE A 35 -3.48 -9.92 -11.73
N GLU A 36 -2.45 -9.81 -12.57
CA GLU A 36 -1.05 -9.75 -12.13
C GLU A 36 -0.81 -8.43 -11.38
N GLU A 37 -1.31 -7.31 -11.90
CA GLU A 37 -1.21 -6.00 -11.26
C GLU A 37 -1.97 -5.95 -9.91
N ILE A 38 -3.14 -6.59 -9.82
CA ILE A 38 -3.87 -6.69 -8.54
C ILE A 38 -3.06 -7.51 -7.52
N GLU A 39 -2.38 -8.55 -7.96
CA GLU A 39 -1.51 -9.37 -7.12
C GLU A 39 -0.24 -8.60 -6.68
N ASP A 40 0.39 -7.85 -7.58
CA ASP A 40 1.50 -6.93 -7.29
C ASP A 40 1.12 -5.95 -6.18
N ILE A 41 -0.01 -5.26 -6.35
CA ILE A 41 -0.57 -4.31 -5.37
C ILE A 41 -0.77 -5.01 -4.03
N ARG A 42 -1.35 -6.21 -4.03
CA ARG A 42 -1.65 -6.97 -2.82
C ARG A 42 -0.38 -7.32 -2.04
N VAL A 43 0.67 -7.73 -2.75
CA VAL A 43 1.97 -8.05 -2.14
C VAL A 43 2.65 -6.78 -1.63
N ALA A 44 2.73 -5.73 -2.43
CA ALA A 44 3.37 -4.47 -2.04
C ALA A 44 2.71 -3.84 -0.80
N VAL A 45 1.38 -3.85 -0.73
CA VAL A 45 0.64 -3.38 0.46
C VAL A 45 0.94 -4.22 1.69
N SER A 46 1.13 -5.53 1.53
CA SER A 46 1.49 -6.41 2.64
C SER A 46 2.86 -6.09 3.19
N GLU A 47 3.84 -5.88 2.31
CA GLU A 47 5.19 -5.48 2.72
C GLU A 47 5.20 -4.11 3.39
N ALA A 48 4.47 -3.13 2.84
CA ALA A 48 4.35 -1.80 3.45
C ALA A 48 3.72 -1.87 4.86
N CYS A 49 2.72 -2.72 5.08
CA CYS A 49 2.14 -2.94 6.41
C CYS A 49 3.10 -3.69 7.35
N ASN A 50 3.82 -4.69 6.84
CA ASN A 50 4.79 -5.47 7.63
C ASN A 50 5.92 -4.58 8.18
N ILE A 51 6.35 -3.56 7.44
CA ILE A 51 7.36 -2.58 7.91
C ILE A 51 6.86 -1.84 9.18
N GLN A 52 5.54 -1.68 9.35
CA GLN A 52 4.94 -1.03 10.52
C GLN A 52 4.55 -2.00 11.63
N MET A 53 4.74 -3.30 11.45
CA MET A 53 4.34 -4.29 12.44
C MET A 53 5.09 -4.06 13.77
N GLY A 54 4.34 -3.83 14.85
CA GLY A 54 4.90 -3.55 16.18
C GLY A 54 5.35 -2.11 16.41
N ASN A 55 5.29 -1.23 15.40
CA ASN A 55 5.66 0.19 15.53
C ASN A 55 4.45 1.10 15.83
N THR A 56 3.22 0.61 15.61
CA THR A 56 1.98 1.36 15.81
C THR A 56 0.90 0.49 16.46
N GLU A 57 -0.09 1.12 17.12
CA GLU A 57 -1.27 0.42 17.67
C GLU A 57 -2.23 -0.04 16.55
N ASN A 58 -2.42 0.82 15.55
CA ASN A 58 -3.29 0.58 14.39
C ASN A 58 -2.50 0.73 13.08
N LEU A 59 -2.94 0.00 12.07
CA LEU A 59 -2.58 0.21 10.67
C LEU A 59 -3.58 1.20 10.07
N ASP A 60 -3.12 2.43 9.82
CA ASP A 60 -3.89 3.47 9.14
C ASP A 60 -3.49 3.53 7.67
N ILE A 61 -4.41 3.21 6.77
CA ILE A 61 -4.12 3.09 5.34
C ILE A 61 -5.16 3.86 4.53
N ASN A 62 -4.68 4.70 3.62
CA ASN A 62 -5.50 5.43 2.66
C ASN A 62 -5.29 4.86 1.25
N PHE A 63 -6.38 4.46 0.60
CA PHE A 63 -6.40 4.07 -0.81
C PHE A 63 -7.05 5.18 -1.61
N ILE A 64 -6.35 5.73 -2.60
CA ILE A 64 -6.76 6.92 -3.35
C ILE A 64 -6.73 6.58 -4.83
N ARG A 65 -7.90 6.59 -5.46
CA ARG A 65 -8.02 6.55 -6.91
C ARG A 65 -7.92 7.96 -7.46
N GLU A 66 -6.89 8.22 -8.26
CA GLU A 66 -6.79 9.43 -9.08
C GLU A 66 -7.10 9.09 -10.54
N GLU A 67 -6.96 10.06 -11.45
CA GLU A 67 -7.30 9.88 -12.86
C GLU A 67 -6.36 8.90 -13.60
N LYS A 68 -5.08 8.88 -13.21
CA LYS A 68 -4.02 8.11 -13.90
C LYS A 68 -3.35 7.05 -13.03
N GLU A 69 -3.65 7.02 -11.75
CA GLU A 69 -2.94 6.19 -10.81
C GLU A 69 -3.80 5.80 -9.61
N PHE A 70 -3.40 4.69 -9.01
CA PHE A 70 -3.87 4.24 -7.72
C PHE A 70 -2.78 4.43 -6.69
N ILE A 71 -3.04 5.26 -5.67
CA ILE A 71 -2.08 5.61 -4.63
C ILE A 71 -2.51 4.95 -3.33
N ILE A 72 -1.56 4.35 -2.64
CA ILE A 72 -1.77 3.71 -1.34
C ILE A 72 -0.78 4.34 -0.36
N LYS A 73 -1.31 4.85 0.75
CA LYS A 73 -0.53 5.48 1.81
C LYS A 73 -0.69 4.67 3.09
N VAL A 74 0.40 4.13 3.59
CA VAL A 74 0.47 3.46 4.89
C VAL A 74 1.10 4.44 5.86
N LYS A 75 0.36 4.85 6.90
CA LYS A 75 0.88 5.74 7.92
C LYS A 75 1.96 5.04 8.73
N THR A 76 3.00 5.77 9.08
CA THR A 76 4.12 5.32 9.91
C THR A 76 4.30 6.25 11.11
N VAL A 77 5.19 5.86 12.03
CA VAL A 77 5.60 6.69 13.16
C VAL A 77 7.11 6.64 13.26
N ASN A 78 7.78 7.76 12.97
CA ASN A 78 9.25 7.90 13.02
C ASN A 78 9.98 6.79 12.25
N LEU A 79 9.62 6.60 10.99
CA LEU A 79 10.23 5.56 10.16
C LEU A 79 11.75 5.80 10.00
N ASP A 80 12.56 4.95 10.63
CA ASP A 80 14.01 4.93 10.40
C ASP A 80 14.36 3.98 9.26
N MET A 81 14.64 4.54 8.09
CA MET A 81 15.02 3.78 6.89
C MET A 81 16.21 2.84 7.09
N LYS A 82 17.08 3.08 8.09
CA LYS A 82 18.20 2.19 8.39
C LYS A 82 17.77 0.85 9.00
N ASN A 83 16.57 0.80 9.60
CA ASN A 83 16.03 -0.39 10.26
C ASN A 83 14.92 -1.06 9.44
N VAL A 84 14.57 -0.50 8.28
CA VAL A 84 13.60 -1.11 7.39
C VAL A 84 14.22 -2.32 6.71
N ASN A 85 13.45 -3.40 6.58
CA ASN A 85 13.88 -4.59 5.87
C ASN A 85 14.13 -4.27 4.39
N GLU A 86 15.39 -4.31 3.97
CA GLU A 86 15.83 -4.04 2.59
C GLU A 86 15.13 -4.95 1.58
N PHE A 87 14.82 -6.21 1.93
CA PHE A 87 14.07 -7.11 1.06
C PHE A 87 12.62 -6.65 0.86
N ALA A 88 11.98 -6.13 1.90
CA ALA A 88 10.63 -5.60 1.78
C ALA A 88 10.61 -4.37 0.84
N VAL A 89 11.61 -3.49 0.97
CA VAL A 89 11.78 -2.34 0.08
C VAL A 89 11.95 -2.78 -1.37
N MET A 90 12.87 -3.72 -1.64
CA MET A 90 13.08 -4.24 -3.00
C MET A 90 11.83 -4.87 -3.62
N ILE A 91 11.04 -5.61 -2.84
CA ILE A 91 9.78 -6.18 -3.30
C ILE A 91 8.82 -5.05 -3.72
N ILE A 92 8.64 -4.04 -2.87
CA ILE A 92 7.71 -2.93 -3.16
C ILE A 92 8.18 -2.16 -4.41
N GLU A 93 9.46 -1.85 -4.52
CA GLU A 93 10.05 -1.14 -5.68
C GLU A 93 9.96 -1.94 -6.98
N THR A 94 9.98 -3.28 -6.90
CA THR A 94 9.83 -4.14 -8.09
C THR A 94 8.38 -4.19 -8.58
N LEU A 95 7.42 -4.14 -7.65
CA LEU A 95 5.99 -4.36 -7.95
C LEU A 95 5.22 -3.07 -8.21
N MET A 96 5.71 -1.93 -7.76
CA MET A 96 5.02 -0.63 -7.84
C MET A 96 5.78 0.34 -8.76
N ASP A 97 5.08 1.30 -9.37
CA ASP A 97 5.69 2.21 -10.34
C ASP A 97 6.47 3.34 -9.67
N LYS A 98 6.00 3.82 -8.52
CA LYS A 98 6.77 4.71 -7.65
C LYS A 98 6.55 4.35 -6.19
N VAL A 99 7.58 4.66 -5.42
CA VAL A 99 7.64 4.38 -3.99
C VAL A 99 8.33 5.57 -3.32
N GLU A 100 7.72 6.08 -2.27
CA GLU A 100 8.28 7.14 -1.44
C GLU A 100 8.15 6.75 0.02
N PHE A 101 9.26 6.81 0.74
CA PHE A 101 9.31 6.58 2.18
C PHE A 101 9.58 7.90 2.88
N THR A 102 8.69 8.26 3.80
CA THR A 102 8.82 9.43 4.66
C THR A 102 8.76 9.01 6.13
N GLU A 103 9.06 9.93 7.05
CA GLU A 103 8.98 9.66 8.49
C GLU A 103 7.55 9.30 8.95
N ASP A 104 6.52 9.77 8.22
CA ASP A 104 5.10 9.68 8.57
C ASP A 104 4.26 8.77 7.65
N GLU A 105 4.73 8.47 6.44
CA GLU A 105 4.00 7.67 5.44
C GLU A 105 4.95 6.86 4.55
N ILE A 106 4.52 5.64 4.22
CA ILE A 106 4.97 4.89 3.03
C ILE A 106 3.94 5.11 1.94
N ILE A 107 4.36 5.66 0.81
CA ILE A 107 3.51 5.99 -0.32
C ILE A 107 3.93 5.12 -1.50
N ILE A 108 3.00 4.32 -2.00
CA ILE A 108 3.20 3.47 -3.17
C ILE A 108 2.11 3.74 -4.20
N ASN A 109 2.43 3.70 -5.49
CA ASN A 109 1.44 3.89 -6.53
C ASN A 109 1.64 2.94 -7.71
N LYS A 110 0.51 2.62 -8.36
CA LYS A 110 0.47 1.89 -9.63
C LYS A 110 -0.26 2.76 -10.65
N ILE A 111 0.33 2.96 -11.81
CA ILE A 111 -0.16 3.80 -12.90
C ILE A 111 -1.10 2.96 -13.77
N PHE A 112 -2.22 3.53 -14.20
CA PHE A 112 -3.10 2.86 -15.14
C PHE A 112 -2.40 2.76 -16.50
N LYS A 113 -2.36 1.57 -17.08
CA LYS A 113 -1.95 1.39 -18.47
C LYS A 113 -2.91 2.19 -19.35
N GLU A 114 -2.38 3.02 -20.24
CA GLU A 114 -3.18 3.63 -21.30
C GLU A 114 -3.63 2.53 -22.27
N ASP A 115 -4.91 2.51 -22.64
CA ASP A 115 -5.47 1.59 -23.65
C ASP A 115 -4.84 1.81 -25.03
#